data_AF-A0A929J731-F1
#
_entry.id   AF-A0A929J731-F1
#
_cell.length_a   1.000
_cell.length_b   1.000
_cell.length_c   1.000
_cell.angle_alpha   90.00
_cell.angle_beta   90.00
_cell.angle_gamma   90.00
#
_symmetry.space_group_name_H-M   'P 1'
#
loop_
_entity.id
_entity.type
_entity.pdbx_description
1 polymer ?
#
loop_
_entity_poly.entity_id
_entity_poly.type
_entity_poly.pdbx_seq_one_letter_code
_entity_poly.pdbx_strand_id
1 'polypeptide(L)' 'FGLFVELDEHFVEGLIHITNLPTDYYVFDPKAHQLVGENRGMQFSLNDKVRIRVARVDMDERKIDFELISED' A
#
# COMPACT_ATOMS: atom_id res chain seq x y z
N PHE A 1 6.13 -8.02 0.77
CA PHE A 1 5.56 -7.48 -0.49
C PHE A 1 4.26 -6.78 -0.14
N GLY A 2 3.78 -5.86 -0.99
CA GLY A 2 2.65 -4.99 -0.67
C GLY A 2 2.52 -3.84 -1.66
N LEU A 3 2.01 -2.70 -1.20
CA LEU A 3 1.81 -1.51 -2.03
C LEU A 3 2.93 -0.50 -1.79
N PHE A 4 3.60 -0.07 -2.85
CA PHE A 4 4.49 1.09 -2.80
C PHE A 4 3.65 2.35 -2.99
N VAL A 5 3.86 3.33 -2.11
CA VAL A 5 3.14 4.60 -2.12
C VAL A 5 4.15 5.73 -2.11
N GLU A 6 3.93 6.70 -2.98
CA GLU A 6 4.67 7.96 -3.02
C GLU A 6 3.82 9.07 -2.40
N LEU A 7 4.42 9.92 -1.57
CA LEU A 7 3.74 11.08 -0.99
C LEU A 7 3.70 12.25 -1.99
N ASP A 8 2.50 12.79 -2.22
CA ASP A 8 2.23 13.90 -3.15
C ASP A 8 3.12 15.15 -2.93
N GLU A 9 3.46 15.49 -1.67
CA GLU A 9 4.16 16.75 -1.35
C GLU A 9 5.69 16.63 -1.26
N HIS A 10 6.21 15.45 -0.93
CA HIS A 10 7.62 15.27 -0.59
C HIS A 10 8.33 14.22 -1.45
N PHE A 11 7.62 13.58 -2.39
CA PHE A 11 8.15 12.52 -3.26
C PHE A 11 8.89 11.42 -2.48
N VAL A 12 8.45 11.21 -1.24
CA VAL A 12 8.98 10.19 -0.36
C VAL A 12 8.21 8.92 -0.63
N GLU A 13 8.95 7.85 -0.93
CA GLU A 13 8.39 6.52 -1.14
C GLU A 13 8.41 5.72 0.17
N GLY A 14 7.41 4.86 0.32
CA GLY A 14 7.35 3.88 1.40
C GLY A 14 6.44 2.71 1.04
N LEU A 15 6.39 1.73 1.93
CA LEU A 15 5.71 0.47 1.70
C LEU A 15 4.55 0.27 2.68
N ILE A 16 3.37 -0.03 2.17
CA ILE A 16 2.31 -0.68 2.95
C ILE A 16 2.51 -2.17 2.80
N HIS A 17 2.90 -2.84 3.88
CA HIS A 17 3.01 -4.30 3.87
C HIS A 17 1.63 -4.94 3.65
N ILE A 18 1.56 -6.06 2.91
CA ILE A 18 0.29 -6.74 2.59
C ILE A 18 -0.53 -7.12 3.85
N THR A 19 0.15 -7.36 4.97
CA THR A 19 -0.49 -7.66 6.27
C THR A 19 -1.22 -6.48 6.88
N ASN A 20 -0.92 -5.27 6.41
CA ASN A 20 -1.54 -4.01 6.86
C ASN A 20 -2.70 -3.61 5.93
N LEU A 21 -3.00 -4.41 4.90
CA LEU A 21 -4.21 -4.26 4.10
C LEU A 21 -5.40 -4.91 4.83
N PRO A 22 -6.64 -4.49 4.51
CA PRO A 22 -7.84 -5.16 5.00
C PRO A 22 -7.77 -6.67 4.77
N THR A 23 -8.26 -7.47 5.73
CA THR A 23 -8.14 -8.92 5.64
C THR A 23 -8.83 -9.46 4.39
N ASP A 24 -8.03 -9.94 3.45
CA ASP A 24 -8.44 -10.63 2.24
C ASP A 24 -7.29 -11.52 1.72
N TYR A 25 -7.58 -12.38 0.75
CA TYR A 25 -6.59 -13.07 -0.05
C TYR A 25 -6.31 -12.23 -1.30
N TYR A 26 -5.16 -11.56 -1.33
CA TYR A 26 -4.79 -10.68 -2.43
C TYR A 26 -3.93 -11.39 -3.48
N VAL A 27 -4.34 -11.28 -4.74
CA VAL A 27 -3.61 -11.75 -5.92
C VAL A 27 -3.07 -10.56 -6.69
N PHE A 28 -1.82 -10.63 -7.12
CA PHE A 28 -1.22 -9.63 -7.99
C PHE A 28 -1.49 -9.95 -9.46
N ASP A 29 -2.15 -9.04 -10.17
CA ASP A 29 -2.27 -9.05 -11.64
C ASP A 29 -1.12 -8.22 -12.25
N PRO A 30 -0.11 -8.86 -12.86
CA PRO A 30 1.03 -8.16 -13.45
C PRO A 30 0.69 -7.41 -14.74
N LYS A 31 -0.40 -7.76 -15.45
CA LYS A 31 -0.80 -7.05 -16.67
C LYS A 31 -1.43 -5.71 -16.32
N ALA A 32 -2.34 -5.73 -15.33
CA ALA A 32 -3.02 -4.53 -14.87
C ALA A 32 -2.21 -3.72 -13.85
N HIS A 33 -1.12 -4.27 -13.30
CA HIS A 33 -0.37 -3.69 -12.19
C HIS A 33 -1.29 -3.42 -10.99
N GLN A 34 -2.05 -4.44 -10.60
CA GLN A 34 -3.09 -4.35 -9.57
C GLN A 34 -2.98 -5.48 -8.55
N LEU A 35 -3.32 -5.19 -7.30
CA LEU A 35 -3.56 -6.16 -6.25
C LEU A 35 -5.07 -6.28 -6.04
N VAL A 36 -5.61 -7.48 -6.22
CA VAL A 36 -7.05 -7.76 -6.18
C VAL A 36 -7.36 -8.74 -5.05
N GLY A 37 -8.22 -8.34 -4.13
CA GLY A 37 -8.73 -9.20 -3.06
C GLY A 37 -9.82 -10.14 -3.59
N GLU A 38 -9.66 -11.44 -3.41
CA GLU A 38 -10.59 -12.44 -3.95
C GLU A 38 -11.94 -12.48 -3.23
N ASN A 39 -11.99 -12.20 -1.92
CA ASN A 39 -13.24 -12.33 -1.16
C ASN A 39 -14.06 -11.03 -1.16
N ARG A 40 -13.39 -9.88 -0.95
CA ARG A 40 -14.07 -8.58 -0.83
C ARG A 40 -14.02 -7.77 -2.13
N GLY A 41 -13.23 -8.20 -3.11
CA GLY A 41 -13.10 -7.50 -4.40
C GLY A 41 -12.34 -6.17 -4.32
N MET A 42 -11.67 -5.90 -3.19
CA MET A 42 -10.92 -4.67 -3.00
C MET A 42 -9.71 -4.67 -3.93
N GLN A 43 -9.54 -3.57 -4.66
CA GLN A 43 -8.52 -3.43 -5.70
C GLN A 43 -7.60 -2.26 -5.36
N PHE A 44 -6.31 -2.48 -5.54
CA PHE A 44 -5.29 -1.45 -5.43
C PHE A 44 -4.49 -1.42 -6.71
N SER A 45 -4.52 -0.29 -7.41
CA SER A 45 -3.92 -0.10 -8.73
C SER A 45 -2.77 0.88 -8.70
N LEU A 46 -1.87 0.75 -9.67
CA LEU A 46 -0.92 1.80 -9.98
C LEU A 46 -1.70 3.08 -10.35
N ASN A 47 -1.46 4.17 -9.61
CA ASN A 47 -2.13 5.49 -9.66
C ASN A 47 -3.36 5.69 -8.76
N ASP A 48 -3.75 4.71 -7.94
CA ASP A 48 -4.82 4.94 -6.97
C ASP A 48 -4.34 5.89 -5.85
N LYS A 49 -5.14 6.91 -5.56
CA LYS A 49 -4.90 7.77 -4.40
C LYS A 49 -5.38 7.07 -3.14
N VAL A 50 -4.49 6.93 -2.18
CA VAL A 50 -4.77 6.33 -0.88
C VAL A 50 -4.46 7.31 0.25
N ARG A 51 -5.16 7.16 1.37
CA ARG A 51 -4.78 7.82 2.62
C ARG A 51 -3.96 6.87 3.45
N ILE A 52 -2.84 7.37 3.95
CA ILE A 52 -1.88 6.59 4.71
C ILE A 52 -1.56 7.25 6.03
N ARG A 53 -1.01 6.47 6.95
CA ARG A 53 -0.30 6.95 8.14
C ARG A 53 1.14 6.45 8.10
N VAL A 54 2.07 7.31 8.50
CA VAL A 54 3.46 6.89 8.77
C VAL A 54 3.48 6.02 10.02
N ALA A 55 3.82 4.74 9.85
CA ALA A 55 3.88 3.78 10.95
C ALA A 55 5.29 3.71 11.56
N ARG A 56 6.32 3.68 10.70
CA ARG A 56 7.72 3.63 11.12
C ARG A 56 8.61 4.32 10.09
N VAL A 57 9.65 4.99 10.58
CA VAL A 57 10.76 5.52 9.77
C VAL A 57 12.04 4.86 10.26
N ASP A 58 12.74 4.19 9.35
CA ASP A 58 14.03 3.57 9.59
C ASP A 58 15.10 4.30 8.78
N MET A 59 15.94 5.09 9.46
CA MET A 59 16.95 5.93 8.82
C MET A 59 18.18 5.13 8.38
N ASP A 60 18.47 4.02 9.07
CA ASP A 60 19.61 3.15 8.76
C ASP A 60 19.34 2.37 7.48
N GLU A 61 18.13 1.82 7.35
CA GLU A 61 17.69 1.14 6.14
C GLU A 61 17.16 2.08 5.06
N ARG A 62 16.96 3.37 5.38
CA ARG A 62 16.29 4.37 4.54
C ARG A 62 14.92 3.89 4.05
N LYS A 63 14.14 3.32 4.97
CA LYS A 63 12.81 2.78 4.69
C LYS A 63 11.75 3.48 5.52
N ILE A 64 10.56 3.58 4.94
CA ILE A 64 9.39 4.09 5.62
C ILE A 64 8.27 3.07 5.43
N ASP A 65 7.71 2.64 6.55
CA ASP A 65 6.55 1.75 6.57
C ASP A 65 5.29 2.57 6.76
N PHE A 66 4.28 2.26 5.94
CA PHE A 66 2.99 2.91 5.95
C PHE A 66 1.88 1.95 6.40
N GLU A 67 0.83 2.52 6.96
CA GLU A 67 -0.45 1.87 7.21
C GLU A 67 -1.52 2.50 6.33
N LEU A 68 -2.34 1.67 5.70
CA LEU A 68 -3.51 2.13 4.96
C LEU A 68 -4.58 2.63 5.95
N ILE A 69 -5.11 3.83 5.73
CA ILE A 69 -6.28 4.32 6.46
C ILE A 69 -7.52 3.97 5.63
N SER A 70 -8.36 3.06 6.13
CA SER A 70 -9.72 2.92 5.63
C SER A 70 -10.57 4.08 6.16
N GLU A 71 -11.33 4.74 5.28
CA GLU A 71 -12.48 5.53 5.73
C GLU A 71 -13.56 4.51 6.16
N ASP A 72 -13.93 4.50 7.44
CA ASP A 72 -15.08 3.73 7.95
C ASP A 72 -16.40 4.19 7.29
#